data_AF-A0A2N2VX08-F1
#
_entry.id   AF-A0A2N2VX08-F1
#
_cell.length_a   1.000
_cell.length_b   1.000
_cell.length_c   1.000
_cell.angle_alpha   90.00
_cell.angle_beta   90.00
_cell.angle_gamma   90.00
#
_symmetry.space_group_name_H-M   'P 1'
#
loop_
_entity.id
_entity.type
_entity.pdbx_description
1 polymer ?
#
loop_
_entity_poly.entity_id
_entity_poly.type
_entity_poly.pdbx_seq_one_letter_code
_entity_poly.pdbx_strand_id
1 'polypeptide(L)'
;MLKSPKKFIGLVITLMLILSSCSKEILVTDVGWNALSFTESDNSEYFSYMNQPHINLTFPGTTNKSEITFEKGILILDGKYYSITGHNWGNKAIVLRIFKDGMEFKRLNLIPEAEGGPTNDNILGIKTFSLSVTLPKGDYTFGASTLDESENELVLKTHILHNTENKLRVL
;
A
#
# COMPACT_ATOMS: atom_id res chain seq x y z
N MET A 1 57.82 28.12 -17.09
CA MET A 1 56.70 28.86 -16.46
C MET A 1 55.55 27.91 -16.18
N LEU A 2 55.43 27.43 -14.94
CA LEU A 2 54.30 26.59 -14.52
C LEU A 2 53.02 27.45 -14.45
N LYS A 3 52.04 27.12 -15.29
CA LYS A 3 50.72 27.75 -15.28
C LYS A 3 49.93 27.28 -14.04
N SER A 4 49.74 28.21 -13.12
CA SER A 4 48.68 28.31 -12.10
C SER A 4 48.18 27.00 -11.44
N PRO A 5 48.69 26.64 -10.24
CA PRO A 5 48.17 25.50 -9.44
C PRO A 5 46.72 25.70 -8.96
N LYS A 6 46.18 26.92 -9.07
CA LYS A 6 44.84 27.27 -8.57
C LYS A 6 43.70 26.60 -9.34
N LYS A 7 43.90 26.30 -10.64
CA LYS A 7 42.86 25.65 -11.46
C LYS A 7 42.75 24.15 -11.22
N PHE A 8 43.86 23.50 -10.84
CA PHE A 8 43.90 22.06 -10.57
C PHE A 8 43.24 21.73 -9.22
N ILE A 9 43.49 22.56 -8.19
CA ILE A 9 42.87 22.42 -6.86
C ILE A 9 41.34 22.58 -6.95
N GLY A 10 40.85 23.55 -7.74
CA GLY A 10 39.42 23.74 -7.94
C GLY A 10 38.74 22.50 -8.52
N LEU A 11 39.33 21.87 -9.54
CA LEU A 11 38.77 20.68 -10.17
C LEU A 11 38.70 19.49 -9.20
N VAL A 12 39.74 19.30 -8.38
CA VAL A 12 39.79 18.20 -7.38
C VAL A 12 38.75 18.39 -6.29
N ILE A 13 38.55 19.63 -5.81
CA ILE A 13 37.53 19.95 -4.80
C ILE A 13 36.12 19.74 -5.37
N THR A 14 35.87 20.15 -6.62
CA THR A 14 34.57 19.92 -7.28
C THR A 14 34.29 18.43 -7.50
N LEU A 15 35.30 17.64 -7.90
CA LEU A 15 35.14 16.19 -8.05
C LEU A 15 34.88 15.50 -6.71
N MET A 16 35.57 15.91 -5.64
CA MET A 16 35.32 15.39 -4.29
C MET A 16 33.92 15.74 -3.78
N LEU A 17 33.44 16.96 -4.03
CA LEU A 17 32.07 17.37 -3.67
C LEU A 17 31.01 16.54 -4.40
N ILE A 18 31.23 16.25 -5.69
CA ILE A 18 30.31 15.41 -6.49
C ILE A 18 30.33 13.95 -6.01
N LEU A 19 31.49 13.42 -5.62
CA LEU A 19 31.62 12.04 -5.09
C LEU A 19 31.14 11.90 -3.64
N SER A 20 31.18 12.97 -2.84
CA SER A 20 30.57 12.99 -1.49
C SER A 20 29.06 13.24 -1.51
N SER A 21 28.48 13.57 -2.66
CA SER A 21 27.04 13.48 -2.91
C SER A 21 26.62 12.05 -3.28
N CYS A 22 27.42 11.05 -2.90
CA CYS A 22 26.93 9.71 -2.63
C CYS A 22 25.88 9.86 -1.54
N SER A 23 24.62 9.99 -1.97
CA SER A 23 23.43 9.96 -1.14
C SER A 23 23.68 8.94 -0.06
N LYS A 24 23.70 9.40 1.20
CA LYS A 24 23.52 8.50 2.32
C LYS A 24 22.25 7.74 1.95
N GLU A 25 22.38 6.48 1.54
CA GLU A 25 21.25 5.59 1.43
C GLU A 25 20.62 5.69 2.81
N ILE A 26 19.48 6.38 2.86
CA ILE A 26 18.68 6.44 4.06
C ILE A 26 18.30 4.99 4.23
N LEU A 27 19.00 4.30 5.13
CA LEU A 27 18.55 3.03 5.68
C LEU A 27 17.13 3.32 6.14
N VAL A 28 16.16 2.84 5.36
CA VAL A 28 14.75 2.99 5.67
C VAL A 28 14.53 2.11 6.89
N THR A 29 14.73 2.69 8.07
CA THR A 29 14.54 2.03 9.36
C THR A 29 13.08 2.06 9.79
N ASP A 30 12.21 2.77 9.08
CA ASP A 30 10.79 2.79 9.37
C ASP A 30 10.10 1.55 8.82
N VAL A 31 10.04 0.53 9.68
CA VAL A 31 9.07 -0.57 9.65
C VAL A 31 7.68 -0.04 10.04
N GLY A 32 7.30 1.12 9.52
CA GLY A 32 5.97 1.70 9.68
C GLY A 32 4.94 0.79 8.99
N TRP A 33 3.71 0.80 9.48
CA TRP A 33 2.60 0.13 8.81
C TRP A 33 1.75 1.18 8.12
N ASN A 34 1.28 0.86 6.92
CA ASN A 34 0.25 1.60 6.24
C ASN A 34 -1.11 1.01 6.59
N ALA A 35 -2.11 1.89 6.65
CA ALA A 35 -3.50 1.53 6.74
C ALA A 35 -4.30 2.52 5.92
N LEU A 36 -5.09 1.99 5.01
CA LEU A 36 -5.93 2.74 4.10
C LEU A 36 -7.36 2.29 4.32
N SER A 37 -8.29 3.22 4.26
CA SER A 37 -9.72 2.94 4.16
C SER A 37 -10.21 3.41 2.81
N PHE A 38 -10.81 2.51 2.04
CA PHE A 38 -11.49 2.83 0.79
C PHE A 38 -13.00 2.89 1.04
N THR A 39 -13.66 3.98 0.67
CA THR A 39 -15.11 4.15 0.89
C THR A 39 -15.76 4.89 -0.27
N GLU A 40 -17.07 4.74 -0.40
CA GLU A 40 -17.89 5.57 -1.31
C GLU A 40 -18.14 6.98 -0.72
N SER A 41 -17.80 7.20 0.55
CA SER A 41 -18.10 8.44 1.29
C SER A 41 -17.24 9.64 0.92
N ASP A 42 -17.89 10.80 0.86
CA ASP A 42 -17.24 12.11 0.75
C ASP A 42 -16.79 12.67 2.12
N ASN A 43 -17.17 12.03 3.22
CA ASN A 43 -16.98 12.59 4.55
C ASN A 43 -15.52 12.41 5.05
N SER A 44 -14.94 13.50 5.55
CA SER A 44 -13.60 13.50 6.16
C SER A 44 -13.59 13.08 7.63
N GLU A 45 -14.76 12.97 8.27
CA GLU A 45 -14.89 12.59 9.68
C GLU A 45 -14.78 11.08 9.88
N TYR A 46 -13.78 10.68 10.67
CA TYR A 46 -13.45 9.27 10.97
C TYR A 46 -14.67 8.42 11.37
N PHE A 47 -15.39 8.85 12.41
CA PHE A 47 -16.52 8.07 12.92
C PHE A 47 -17.68 8.00 11.93
N SER A 48 -17.88 9.03 11.11
CA SER A 48 -18.99 9.06 10.17
C SER A 48 -18.79 8.05 9.05
N TYR A 49 -17.59 7.93 8.47
CA TYR A 49 -17.37 6.95 7.41
C TYR A 49 -17.16 5.53 7.95
N MET A 50 -16.66 5.34 9.18
CA MET A 50 -16.54 4.00 9.79
C MET A 50 -17.90 3.30 9.96
N ASN A 51 -18.98 4.08 10.05
CA ASN A 51 -20.36 3.58 10.04
C ASN A 51 -20.89 3.28 8.62
N GLN A 52 -20.21 3.72 7.58
CA GLN A 52 -20.58 3.50 6.17
C GLN A 52 -19.79 2.32 5.58
N PRO A 53 -20.22 1.78 4.42
CA PRO A 53 -19.46 0.75 3.71
C PRO A 53 -18.03 1.21 3.43
N HIS A 54 -17.05 0.45 3.92
CA HIS A 54 -15.64 0.72 3.69
C HIS A 54 -14.79 -0.54 3.67
N ILE A 55 -13.60 -0.44 3.09
CA ILE A 55 -12.60 -1.51 3.01
C ILE A 55 -11.30 -0.99 3.61
N ASN A 56 -10.85 -1.61 4.68
CA ASN A 56 -9.55 -1.35 5.27
C ASN A 56 -8.51 -2.27 4.64
N LEU A 57 -7.38 -1.69 4.23
CA LEU A 57 -6.20 -2.38 3.74
C LEU A 57 -5.00 -1.96 4.59
N THR A 58 -4.38 -2.91 5.28
CA THR A 58 -3.15 -2.68 6.04
C THR A 58 -1.99 -3.51 5.52
N PHE A 59 -0.79 -2.93 5.49
CA PHE A 59 0.42 -3.53 4.96
C PHE A 59 1.66 -2.82 5.51
N PRO A 60 2.85 -3.45 5.54
CA PRO A 60 4.06 -2.76 5.96
C PRO A 60 4.49 -1.70 4.94
N GLY A 61 5.14 -0.61 5.36
CA GLY A 61 5.69 0.40 4.44
C GLY A 61 6.88 -0.12 3.64
N THR A 62 7.62 -1.08 4.19
CA THR A 62 8.74 -1.75 3.54
C THR A 62 8.69 -3.25 3.79
N THR A 63 9.11 -4.07 2.82
CA THR A 63 9.23 -5.52 2.98
C THR A 63 10.39 -6.08 2.17
N ASN A 64 11.04 -7.13 2.69
CA ASN A 64 12.02 -7.93 1.96
C ASN A 64 11.38 -9.14 1.24
N LYS A 65 10.07 -9.34 1.41
CA LYS A 65 9.32 -10.43 0.76
C LYS A 65 8.72 -9.92 -0.55
N SER A 66 9.07 -10.58 -1.65
CA SER A 66 8.48 -10.33 -2.96
C SER A 66 7.10 -10.95 -3.12
N GLU A 67 6.66 -11.83 -2.22
CA GLU A 67 5.31 -12.40 -2.23
C GLU A 67 4.55 -11.89 -1.01
N ILE A 68 3.35 -11.37 -1.26
CA ILE A 68 2.43 -10.92 -0.23
C ILE A 68 1.13 -11.70 -0.41
N THR A 69 0.81 -12.50 0.59
CA THR A 69 -0.39 -13.33 0.62
C THR A 69 -1.19 -13.01 1.88
N PHE A 70 -2.42 -12.56 1.68
CA PHE A 70 -3.45 -12.44 2.68
C PHE A 70 -4.36 -13.66 2.54
N GLU A 71 -4.34 -14.53 3.55
CA GLU A 71 -5.27 -15.65 3.68
C GLU A 71 -6.34 -15.27 4.69
N LYS A 72 -7.61 -15.43 4.31
CA LYS A 72 -8.73 -15.02 5.16
C LYS A 72 -8.71 -13.55 5.55
N GLY A 73 -8.21 -12.71 4.63
CA GLY A 73 -8.00 -11.29 4.89
C GLY A 73 -6.92 -10.99 5.91
N ILE A 74 -6.05 -11.94 6.26
CA ILE A 74 -4.94 -11.74 7.20
C ILE A 74 -3.62 -12.12 6.53
N LEU A 75 -2.64 -11.22 6.57
CA LEU A 75 -1.24 -11.46 6.24
C LEU A 75 -0.46 -11.50 7.57
N ILE A 76 0.37 -12.52 7.75
CA ILE A 76 1.31 -12.59 8.88
C ILE A 76 2.72 -12.42 8.33
N LEU A 77 3.37 -11.32 8.71
CA LEU A 77 4.76 -11.04 8.32
C LEU A 77 5.56 -10.61 9.54
N ASP A 78 6.67 -11.31 9.78
CA ASP A 78 7.61 -11.05 10.88
C ASP A 78 6.91 -10.93 12.26
N GLY A 79 5.93 -11.81 12.51
CA GLY A 79 5.16 -11.85 13.75
C GLY A 79 4.10 -10.75 13.91
N LYS A 80 3.88 -9.92 12.88
CA LYS A 80 2.81 -8.91 12.84
C LYS A 80 1.67 -9.36 11.94
N TYR A 81 0.46 -8.95 12.31
CA TYR A 81 -0.77 -9.22 11.56
C TYR A 81 -1.17 -7.99 10.76
N TYR A 82 -1.45 -8.19 9.49
CA TYR A 82 -1.96 -7.20 8.55
C TYR A 82 -3.25 -7.74 7.96
N SER A 83 -4.11 -6.88 7.46
CA SER A 83 -5.44 -7.32 7.06
C SER A 83 -6.05 -6.53 5.92
N ILE A 84 -6.89 -7.22 5.15
CA ILE A 84 -7.83 -6.63 4.21
C ILE A 84 -9.25 -7.03 4.61
N THR A 85 -10.03 -6.05 5.08
CA THR A 85 -11.34 -6.26 5.69
C THR A 85 -12.33 -5.23 5.19
N GLY A 86 -13.53 -5.67 4.85
CA GLY A 86 -14.68 -4.82 4.56
C GLY A 86 -15.60 -4.74 5.76
N HIS A 87 -16.12 -3.55 6.05
CA HIS A 87 -17.16 -3.34 7.04
C HIS A 87 -18.37 -2.69 6.37
N ASN A 88 -19.57 -3.17 6.73
CA ASN A 88 -20.84 -2.81 6.10
C ASN A 88 -20.81 -2.97 4.57
N TRP A 89 -19.90 -3.80 4.05
CA TRP A 89 -19.71 -3.99 2.62
C TRP A 89 -20.69 -5.03 2.08
N GLY A 90 -21.32 -4.74 0.95
CA GLY A 90 -22.22 -5.66 0.27
C GLY A 90 -21.48 -6.80 -0.44
N ASN A 91 -22.23 -7.63 -1.18
CA ASN A 91 -21.66 -8.73 -1.98
C ASN A 91 -21.03 -8.27 -3.31
N LYS A 92 -20.76 -6.97 -3.47
CA LYS A 92 -20.16 -6.42 -4.70
C LYS A 92 -18.69 -6.83 -4.78
N ALA A 93 -18.23 -7.14 -5.99
CA ALA A 93 -16.81 -7.34 -6.25
C ALA A 93 -16.06 -6.03 -6.07
N ILE A 94 -14.93 -6.10 -5.38
CA ILE A 94 -13.98 -5.00 -5.24
C ILE A 94 -12.87 -5.20 -6.25
N VAL A 95 -12.50 -4.16 -6.96
CA VAL A 95 -11.35 -4.16 -7.84
C VAL A 95 -10.21 -3.45 -7.12
N LEU A 96 -9.25 -4.20 -6.61
CA LEU A 96 -8.00 -3.66 -6.08
C LEU A 96 -7.02 -3.42 -7.22
N ARG A 97 -6.54 -2.19 -7.35
CA ARG A 97 -5.48 -1.82 -8.28
C ARG A 97 -4.19 -1.60 -7.51
N ILE A 98 -3.13 -2.20 -8.02
CA ILE A 98 -1.76 -2.05 -7.52
C ILE A 98 -0.98 -1.33 -8.61
N PHE A 99 -0.43 -0.17 -8.27
CA PHE A 99 0.40 0.62 -9.18
C PHE A 99 1.86 0.46 -8.79
N LYS A 100 2.74 0.29 -9.76
CA LYS A 100 4.19 0.30 -9.59
C LYS A 100 4.74 1.51 -10.33
N ASP A 101 5.47 2.38 -9.63
CA ASP A 101 6.05 3.60 -10.20
C ASP A 101 5.00 4.48 -10.95
N GLY A 102 3.76 4.51 -10.45
CA GLY A 102 2.64 5.27 -11.01
C GLY A 102 1.90 4.60 -12.18
N MET A 103 2.35 3.44 -12.66
CA MET A 103 1.67 2.66 -13.70
C MET A 103 0.92 1.47 -13.10
N GLU A 104 -0.26 1.12 -13.65
CA GLU A 104 -0.99 -0.05 -13.18
C GLU A 104 -0.17 -1.32 -13.40
N PHE A 105 0.19 -1.99 -12.31
CA PHE A 105 0.98 -3.23 -12.32
C PHE A 105 0.07 -4.45 -12.25
N LYS A 106 -0.97 -4.40 -11.40
CA LYS A 106 -1.91 -5.51 -11.25
C LYS A 106 -3.30 -4.99 -10.91
N ARG A 107 -4.30 -5.67 -11.45
CA ARG A 107 -5.72 -5.48 -11.16
C ARG A 107 -6.29 -6.80 -10.64
N LEU A 108 -6.96 -6.74 -9.50
CA LEU A 108 -7.40 -7.92 -8.75
C LEU A 108 -8.86 -7.76 -8.36
N ASN A 109 -9.69 -8.71 -8.76
CA ASN A 109 -11.10 -8.76 -8.36
C ASN A 109 -11.19 -9.57 -7.06
N LEU A 110 -11.46 -8.87 -5.96
CA LEU A 110 -11.61 -9.44 -4.64
C LEU A 110 -13.09 -9.72 -4.38
N ILE A 111 -13.37 -10.97 -4.03
CA ILE A 111 -14.72 -11.45 -3.69
C ILE A 111 -14.75 -11.67 -2.17
N PRO A 112 -15.81 -11.21 -1.47
CA PRO A 112 -15.97 -11.50 -0.06
C PRO A 112 -15.94 -13.01 0.19
N GLU A 113 -15.23 -13.45 1.21
CA GLU A 113 -15.21 -14.86 1.57
C GLU A 113 -16.57 -15.31 2.12
N ALA A 114 -16.92 -16.57 1.84
CA ALA A 114 -18.12 -17.18 2.39
C ALA A 114 -17.96 -17.39 3.90
N GLU A 115 -19.04 -17.17 4.64
CA GLU A 115 -19.13 -17.40 6.09
C GLU A 115 -18.90 -18.90 6.36
N GLY A 116 -17.80 -19.29 6.99
CA GLY A 116 -17.46 -20.71 7.13
C GLY A 116 -16.08 -21.05 7.68
N GLY A 117 -15.44 -20.19 8.47
CA GLY A 117 -14.13 -20.45 9.07
C GLY A 117 -13.98 -19.88 10.49
N PRO A 118 -13.35 -20.61 11.43
CA PRO A 118 -13.52 -20.44 12.87
C PRO A 118 -12.88 -19.19 13.50
N THR A 119 -12.65 -18.11 12.75
CA THR A 119 -11.83 -16.98 13.19
C THR A 119 -12.47 -15.59 13.13
N ASN A 120 -13.57 -15.36 12.41
CA ASN A 120 -14.28 -14.06 12.41
C ASN A 120 -15.79 -14.14 12.13
N ASP A 121 -16.37 -15.34 12.07
CA ASP A 121 -17.72 -15.62 11.56
C ASP A 121 -18.89 -14.99 12.35
N ASN A 122 -18.66 -14.29 13.46
CA ASN A 122 -19.72 -13.87 14.38
C ASN A 122 -19.95 -12.37 14.50
N ILE A 123 -19.26 -11.52 13.71
CA ILE A 123 -19.53 -10.07 13.72
C ILE A 123 -20.28 -9.67 12.46
N LEU A 124 -21.61 -9.52 12.62
CA LEU A 124 -22.51 -9.09 11.56
C LEU A 124 -21.98 -7.80 10.90
N GLY A 125 -21.84 -7.82 9.58
CA GLY A 125 -21.38 -6.66 8.80
C GLY A 125 -19.88 -6.60 8.51
N ILE A 126 -19.05 -7.49 9.06
CA ILE A 126 -17.63 -7.59 8.67
C ILE A 126 -17.45 -8.70 7.63
N LYS A 127 -16.68 -8.40 6.57
CA LYS A 127 -16.32 -9.32 5.48
C LYS A 127 -14.81 -9.35 5.30
N THR A 128 -14.23 -10.54 5.10
CA THR A 128 -12.80 -10.73 4.80
C THR A 128 -12.60 -11.02 3.32
N PHE A 129 -11.41 -10.70 2.81
CA PHE A 129 -11.03 -10.92 1.41
C PHE A 129 -9.68 -11.63 1.35
N SER A 130 -9.54 -12.68 0.56
CA SER A 130 -8.22 -13.26 0.29
C SER A 130 -7.56 -12.61 -0.92
N LEU A 131 -6.23 -12.49 -0.87
CA LEU A 131 -5.41 -11.91 -1.92
C LEU A 131 -4.03 -12.56 -1.90
N SER A 132 -3.56 -13.09 -3.03
CA SER A 132 -2.15 -13.45 -3.20
C SER A 132 -1.53 -12.71 -4.38
N VAL A 133 -0.40 -12.04 -4.15
CA VAL A 133 0.31 -11.29 -5.17
C VAL A 133 1.82 -11.35 -4.99
N THR A 134 2.52 -11.69 -6.07
CA THR A 134 3.97 -11.51 -6.18
C THR A 134 4.27 -10.11 -6.71
N LEU A 135 4.99 -9.32 -5.93
CA LEU A 135 5.49 -7.99 -6.23
C LEU A 135 7.02 -8.05 -6.38
N PRO A 136 7.56 -7.79 -7.58
CA PRO A 136 9.00 -7.54 -7.76
C PRO A 136 9.51 -6.39 -6.89
N LYS A 137 10.83 -6.19 -6.88
CA LYS A 137 11.43 -5.03 -6.22
C LYS A 137 10.92 -3.72 -6.82
N GLY A 138 10.61 -2.74 -5.97
CA GLY A 138 10.13 -1.42 -6.39
C GLY A 138 9.14 -0.76 -5.43
N ASP A 139 8.59 0.37 -5.87
CA ASP A 139 7.65 1.20 -5.13
C ASP A 139 6.22 1.02 -5.63
N TYR A 140 5.31 0.80 -4.69
CA TYR A 140 3.92 0.45 -4.96
C TYR A 140 2.93 1.36 -4.24
N THR A 141 1.81 1.66 -4.89
CA THR A 141 0.64 2.31 -4.29
C THR A 141 -0.64 1.53 -4.61
N PHE A 142 -1.69 1.76 -3.83
CA PHE A 142 -2.95 1.02 -3.91
C PHE A 142 -4.13 1.93 -4.21
N GLY A 143 -5.06 1.44 -5.01
CA GLY A 143 -6.36 2.05 -5.25
C GLY A 143 -7.47 0.99 -5.28
N ALA A 144 -8.71 1.40 -5.07
CA ALA A 144 -9.85 0.48 -5.12
C ALA A 144 -11.00 1.08 -5.93
N SER A 145 -11.76 0.22 -6.60
CA SER A 145 -13.07 0.54 -7.17
C SER A 145 -14.07 -0.57 -6.89
N THR A 146 -15.33 -0.31 -7.17
CA THR A 146 -16.40 -1.30 -7.20
C THR A 146 -16.90 -1.47 -8.62
N LEU A 147 -17.42 -2.66 -8.92
CA LEU A 147 -18.24 -2.85 -10.11
C LEU A 147 -19.71 -2.65 -9.75
N ASP A 148 -20.41 -1.83 -10.53
CA ASP A 148 -21.87 -1.78 -10.48
C ASP A 148 -22.50 -2.99 -11.21
N GLU A 149 -23.83 -3.06 -11.22
CA GLU A 149 -24.57 -4.17 -11.87
C GLU A 149 -24.38 -4.22 -13.39
N SER A 150 -23.92 -3.11 -13.99
CA SER A 150 -23.61 -2.98 -15.42
C SER A 150 -22.11 -3.10 -15.70
N GLU A 151 -21.33 -3.60 -14.73
CA GLU A 151 -19.87 -3.73 -14.78
C GLU A 151 -19.10 -2.39 -14.92
N ASN A 152 -19.75 -1.25 -14.66
CA ASN A 152 -19.04 0.02 -14.63
C ASN A 152 -18.22 0.13 -13.35
N GLU A 153 -17.02 0.69 -13.49
CA GLU A 153 -16.11 0.90 -12.39
C GLU A 153 -16.34 2.24 -11.71
N LEU A 154 -16.61 2.20 -10.40
CA LEU A 154 -16.72 3.38 -9.56
C LEU A 154 -15.53 3.43 -8.61
N VAL A 155 -14.66 4.42 -8.79
CA VAL A 155 -13.45 4.59 -7.96
C VAL A 155 -13.85 4.94 -6.53
N LEU A 156 -13.29 4.20 -5.58
CA LEU A 156 -13.47 4.46 -4.16
C LEU A 156 -12.51 5.53 -3.67
N LYS A 157 -12.96 6.31 -2.71
CA LYS A 157 -12.18 7.35 -2.06
C LYS A 157 -11.25 6.72 -1.05
N THR A 158 -9.98 7.10 -1.13
CA THR A 158 -8.92 6.60 -0.24
C THR A 158 -8.73 7.55 0.92
N HIS A 159 -8.88 7.03 2.14
CA HIS A 159 -8.59 7.72 3.39
C HIS A 159 -7.37 7.09 4.03
N ILE A 160 -6.38 7.91 4.30
CA ILE A 160 -5.14 7.51 4.96
C ILE A 160 -5.44 7.41 6.46
N LEU A 161 -5.33 6.21 7.02
CA LEU A 161 -5.47 5.96 8.45
C LEU A 161 -4.09 6.04 9.08
N HIS A 162 -3.93 6.82 10.16
CA HIS A 162 -2.65 7.03 10.85
C HIS A 162 -1.56 7.65 9.95
N ASN A 163 -0.31 7.72 10.42
CA ASN A 163 0.83 8.36 9.74
C ASN A 163 1.31 7.56 8.51
N THR A 164 0.43 7.35 7.53
CA THR A 164 0.62 6.41 6.42
C THR A 164 0.72 7.16 5.10
N GLU A 165 1.34 6.55 4.09
CA GLU A 165 1.65 7.23 2.81
C GLU A 165 0.99 6.58 1.59
N ASN A 166 0.20 5.50 1.79
CA ASN A 166 -0.22 4.62 0.69
C ASN A 166 0.97 4.17 -0.17
N LYS A 167 2.07 3.78 0.48
CA LYS A 167 3.29 3.33 -0.19
C LYS A 167 3.84 2.07 0.43
N LEU A 168 4.11 1.09 -0.41
CA LEU A 168 4.83 -0.14 -0.08
C LEU A 168 6.10 -0.18 -0.93
N ARG A 169 7.26 -0.33 -0.28
CA ARG A 169 8.52 -0.60 -0.96
C ARG A 169 8.96 -2.05 -0.76
N VAL A 170 9.17 -2.76 -1.86
CA VAL A 170 9.73 -4.11 -1.87
C VAL A 170 11.23 -4.00 -2.17
N LEU A 171 12.06 -4.48 -1.23
CA LEU A 171 13.52 -4.32 -1.24
C LEU A 171 14.27 -5.38 -2.06
#